data_AF-A0AAW0W329-F1
#
_entry.id   AF-A0AAW0W329-F1
#
_cell.length_a   1.000
_cell.length_b   1.000
_cell.length_c   1.000
_cell.angle_alpha   90.00
_cell.angle_beta   90.00
_cell.angle_gamma   90.00
#
_symmetry.space_group_name_H-M   'P 1'
#
loop_
_entity.id
_entity.type
_entity.pdbx_description
1 polymer ?
#
loop_
_entity_poly.entity_id
_entity_poly.type
_entity_poly.pdbx_seq_one_letter_code
_entity_poly.pdbx_strand_id
1 'polypeptide(L)'
;MTMAPISMESLSDKARVTDDHRHSSKEDFRTPADEESQQHLGVQRMQKQQQQEKETQQQQDVKCLQDRHQQEGPRPPDGGWGWIITLGVFLNSLTTPMLSPSFGILFSPQLLEWRVSSTTVTVIYSAYMVVKKLTGVTVGSLAREFGFRKVAMTGSLLIASCLTFSAFATSPVLLFVFFSLGCGLGSGLTSVGFLKIAQYFDKHRGLANTFMTSGIGLGNFMGPLLIEHLQDEYSFQGATMILGAILLHGFVGTTLYQPVQWHMKYPKRERDSPNNENVSLILPQEENSEITKCDSSIVSVLQQEDCVRSGVEGRTHSHEGSRRWHGSQCSLTSIASSKNSYAIICDRDIASIDSVGSLTTLRIENLSKNNVKTTSLPQEENNEDVTETNFKTSSPKKRSQNCFYKLFSTILRVLRATVKDITILRHPPSLIIAVGSMLIIGGEANFNVLVPFTIQAAGHSLQTAAWCLSVAGICNFFTRLTVSFLSDYSWFNMRLCYVIGLATMSTAIIVFTLQEEVVWLTGVTSVWGIAAGSFHGLSNLLMVRIVGVSNTTAMFGARNFMMAFGFFTIGPLIGVVRDASGSYVVALWVLSAMILTSCILWLLMPAAQAYDQRLRKEIDEKAAASLV
;
A
#
# COMPACT_ATOMS: atom_id res chain seq x y z
N MET A 1 -46.82 24.57 10.73
CA MET A 1 -47.33 25.63 9.84
C MET A 1 -48.31 26.47 10.63
N THR A 2 -47.80 27.45 11.38
CA THR A 2 -48.55 28.50 12.09
C THR A 2 -47.52 29.50 12.62
N MET A 3 -47.90 30.78 12.73
CA MET A 3 -47.02 31.86 13.20
C MET A 3 -47.23 32.14 14.70
N ALA A 4 -46.21 32.71 15.35
CA ALA A 4 -46.36 33.41 16.62
C ALA A 4 -46.27 34.93 16.36
N PRO A 5 -47.23 35.75 16.84
CA PRO A 5 -47.20 37.21 16.67
C PRO A 5 -46.36 37.91 17.75
N ILE A 6 -45.99 39.16 17.46
CA ILE A 6 -45.26 40.06 18.37
C ILE A 6 -46.27 40.92 19.14
N SER A 7 -45.98 41.20 20.41
CA SER A 7 -46.67 42.24 21.20
C SER A 7 -45.67 43.27 21.72
N MET A 8 -45.91 44.55 21.43
CA MET A 8 -45.32 45.64 22.21
C MET A 8 -46.06 45.75 23.55
N GLU A 9 -45.37 46.19 24.61
CA GLU A 9 -45.68 47.50 25.20
C GLU A 9 -44.55 47.96 26.14
N SER A 10 -44.46 49.27 26.31
CA SER A 10 -43.54 49.96 27.22
C SER A 10 -44.35 50.76 28.23
N LEU A 11 -43.88 50.96 29.46
CA LEU A 11 -44.23 52.16 30.25
C LEU A 11 -43.39 52.29 31.54
N SER A 12 -42.76 53.46 31.69
CA SER A 12 -42.46 54.19 32.95
C SER A 12 -41.49 53.54 34.00
N ASP A 13 -40.94 54.25 34.99
CA ASP A 13 -41.14 55.65 35.42
C ASP A 13 -39.98 56.29 36.22
N LYS A 14 -39.99 57.65 36.31
CA LYS A 14 -39.43 58.58 37.34
C LYS A 14 -38.07 58.37 38.05
N ALA A 15 -37.26 59.45 38.01
CA ALA A 15 -36.69 60.12 39.19
C ALA A 15 -36.49 61.65 38.91
N ARG A 16 -36.09 62.48 39.89
CA ARG A 16 -36.23 63.96 39.85
C ARG A 16 -35.02 64.80 40.35
N VAL A 17 -34.68 65.83 39.56
CA VAL A 17 -34.45 67.27 39.95
C VAL A 17 -33.21 67.65 40.79
N THR A 18 -32.86 68.96 40.74
CA THR A 18 -31.72 69.72 41.35
C THR A 18 -30.39 69.64 40.58
N ASP A 19 -29.62 70.72 40.37
CA ASP A 19 -29.91 72.14 40.67
C ASP A 19 -29.21 73.15 39.71
N ASP A 20 -29.48 74.43 39.93
CA ASP A 20 -29.15 75.60 39.09
C ASP A 20 -27.64 75.96 39.04
N HIS A 21 -27.14 76.41 37.88
CA HIS A 21 -26.45 77.72 37.77
C HIS A 21 -25.99 78.12 36.35
N ARG A 22 -25.93 79.44 36.12
CA ARG A 22 -25.56 80.11 34.86
C ARG A 22 -24.10 79.87 34.46
N HIS A 23 -23.87 79.63 33.17
CA HIS A 23 -22.77 80.27 32.43
C HIS A 23 -23.23 80.77 31.06
N SER A 24 -22.45 81.71 30.51
CA SER A 24 -22.86 82.55 29.38
C SER A 24 -22.29 82.08 28.04
N SER A 25 -22.94 82.51 26.95
CA SER A 25 -22.40 82.68 25.59
C SER A 25 -21.64 81.52 24.94
N LYS A 26 -22.33 80.81 24.04
CA LYS A 26 -22.32 81.13 22.59
C LYS A 26 -23.33 80.29 21.82
N GLU A 27 -24.06 80.91 20.90
CA GLU A 27 -24.69 80.21 19.78
C GLU A 27 -23.66 80.17 18.64
N ASP A 28 -23.08 78.99 18.38
CA ASP A 28 -22.22 78.80 17.21
C ASP A 28 -23.10 78.73 15.95
N PHE A 29 -23.28 79.90 15.33
CA PHE A 29 -24.05 80.10 14.11
C PHE A 29 -23.32 79.48 12.91
N ARG A 30 -23.40 78.15 12.76
CA ARG A 30 -22.83 77.42 11.60
C ARG A 30 -23.31 78.04 10.30
N THR A 31 -22.38 78.40 9.43
CA THR A 31 -22.74 78.82 8.08
C THR A 31 -23.03 77.59 7.22
N PRO A 32 -23.83 77.69 6.14
CA PRO A 32 -24.06 76.57 5.24
C PRO A 32 -22.77 75.96 4.66
N ALA A 33 -21.73 76.80 4.48
CA ALA A 33 -20.41 76.35 4.02
C ALA A 33 -19.68 75.47 5.05
N ASP A 34 -19.91 75.65 6.35
CA ASP A 34 -19.33 74.80 7.40
C ASP A 34 -19.94 73.39 7.37
N GLU A 35 -21.24 73.28 7.06
CA GLU A 35 -21.93 71.99 6.98
C GLU A 35 -21.59 71.25 5.69
N GLU A 36 -21.51 71.93 4.53
CA GLU A 36 -20.97 71.34 3.30
C GLU A 36 -19.52 70.87 3.50
N SER A 37 -18.67 71.67 4.15
CA SER A 37 -17.27 71.31 4.44
C SER A 37 -17.18 70.09 5.35
N GLN A 38 -18.01 69.99 6.41
CA GLN A 38 -18.05 68.80 7.26
C GLN A 38 -18.61 67.56 6.54
N GLN A 39 -19.62 67.70 5.67
CA GLN A 39 -20.09 66.60 4.83
C GLN A 39 -19.00 66.12 3.87
N HIS A 40 -18.30 67.04 3.19
CA HIS A 40 -17.23 66.70 2.26
C HIS A 40 -16.03 66.03 2.95
N LEU A 41 -15.71 66.44 4.19
CA LEU A 41 -14.72 65.78 5.05
C LEU A 41 -15.19 64.40 5.52
N GLY A 42 -16.49 64.22 5.79
CA GLY A 42 -17.11 62.94 6.11
C GLY A 42 -17.05 61.94 4.96
N VAL A 43 -17.36 62.38 3.74
CA VAL A 43 -17.24 61.57 2.51
C VAL A 43 -15.79 61.14 2.29
N GLN A 44 -14.81 62.05 2.44
CA GLN A 44 -13.38 61.69 2.35
C GLN A 44 -12.94 60.69 3.43
N ARG A 45 -13.48 60.76 4.64
CA ARG A 45 -13.21 59.78 5.71
C ARG A 45 -13.78 58.40 5.37
N MET A 46 -15.02 58.32 4.89
CA MET A 46 -15.61 57.05 4.43
C MET A 46 -14.87 56.45 3.24
N GLN A 47 -14.44 57.27 2.27
CA GLN A 47 -13.62 56.82 1.15
C GLN A 47 -12.28 56.25 1.63
N LYS A 48 -11.60 56.90 2.58
CA LYS A 48 -10.36 56.36 3.17
C LYS A 48 -10.59 55.06 3.94
N GLN A 49 -11.69 54.92 4.68
CA GLN A 49 -12.01 53.66 5.36
C GLN A 49 -12.28 52.54 4.35
N GLN A 50 -13.08 52.77 3.30
CA GLN A 50 -13.34 51.77 2.25
C GLN A 50 -12.07 51.40 1.45
N GLN A 51 -11.15 52.33 1.27
CA GLN A 51 -9.83 52.09 0.67
C GLN A 51 -9.01 51.15 1.59
N GLN A 52 -8.91 51.48 2.87
CA GLN A 52 -8.13 50.74 3.86
C GLN A 52 -8.72 49.35 4.18
N GLU A 53 -10.05 49.20 4.16
CA GLU A 53 -10.74 47.91 4.23
C GLU A 53 -10.40 47.02 3.02
N LYS A 54 -10.41 47.56 1.80
CA LYS A 54 -10.03 46.82 0.58
C LYS A 54 -8.57 46.39 0.62
N GLU A 55 -7.66 47.27 1.04
CA GLU A 55 -6.23 46.96 1.18
C GLU A 55 -6.00 45.87 2.23
N THR A 56 -6.71 45.93 3.36
CA THR A 56 -6.67 44.89 4.42
C THR A 56 -7.22 43.55 3.91
N GLN A 57 -8.38 43.56 3.25
CA GLN A 57 -9.01 42.39 2.63
C GLN A 57 -8.06 41.74 1.61
N GLN A 58 -7.45 42.54 0.74
CA GLN A 58 -6.52 42.08 -0.29
C GLN A 58 -5.23 41.49 0.30
N GLN A 59 -4.67 42.10 1.36
CA GLN A 59 -3.54 41.51 2.09
C GLN A 59 -3.93 40.18 2.76
N GLN A 60 -5.14 40.09 3.32
CA GLN A 60 -5.64 38.89 4.00
C GLN A 60 -5.92 37.74 3.01
N ASP A 61 -6.44 38.05 1.82
CA ASP A 61 -6.62 37.08 0.73
C ASP A 61 -5.29 36.62 0.14
N VAL A 62 -4.32 37.52 -0.07
CA VAL A 62 -2.94 37.17 -0.48
C VAL A 62 -2.29 36.26 0.56
N LYS A 63 -2.38 36.60 1.86
CA LYS A 63 -1.85 35.75 2.94
C LYS A 63 -2.53 34.37 2.96
N CYS A 64 -3.85 34.32 2.80
CA CYS A 64 -4.61 33.07 2.73
C CYS A 64 -4.26 32.22 1.48
N LEU A 65 -3.88 32.83 0.37
CA LEU A 65 -3.33 32.13 -0.80
C LEU A 65 -1.90 31.63 -0.55
N GLN A 66 -1.06 32.44 0.08
CA GLN A 66 0.34 32.12 0.37
C GLN A 66 0.46 31.01 1.44
N ASP A 67 -0.39 31.03 2.47
CA ASP A 67 -0.53 29.95 3.44
C ASP A 67 -1.02 28.65 2.76
N ARG A 68 -2.00 28.73 1.84
CA ARG A 68 -2.45 27.56 1.06
C ARG A 68 -1.33 26.99 0.18
N HIS A 69 -0.55 27.81 -0.50
CA HIS A 69 0.59 27.35 -1.30
C HIS A 69 1.74 26.78 -0.44
N GLN A 70 1.96 27.28 0.78
CA GLN A 70 2.91 26.68 1.72
C GLN A 70 2.42 25.36 2.33
N GLN A 71 1.10 25.12 2.35
CA GLN A 71 0.49 23.87 2.82
C GLN A 71 0.39 22.77 1.74
N GLU A 72 0.74 23.03 0.48
CA GLU A 72 0.74 22.00 -0.56
C GLU A 72 1.88 20.98 -0.38
N GLY A 73 1.60 19.93 0.40
CA GLY A 73 2.51 18.80 0.58
C GLY A 73 2.88 18.08 -0.73
N PRO A 74 4.00 17.33 -0.75
CA PRO A 74 4.51 16.70 -1.97
C PRO A 74 3.49 15.72 -2.57
N ARG A 75 3.21 15.89 -3.86
CA ARG A 75 2.19 15.12 -4.60
C ARG A 75 2.79 13.89 -5.28
N PRO A 76 2.04 12.78 -5.42
CA PRO A 76 2.50 11.61 -6.17
C PRO A 76 2.71 11.94 -7.65
N PRO A 77 3.52 11.15 -8.38
CA PRO A 77 3.84 11.42 -9.78
C PRO A 77 2.63 11.34 -10.72
N ASP A 78 1.67 10.45 -10.46
CA ASP A 78 0.48 10.18 -11.30
C ASP A 78 0.79 9.88 -12.79
N GLY A 79 2.00 9.37 -13.06
CA GLY A 79 2.48 9.06 -14.41
C GLY A 79 3.97 8.74 -14.44
N GLY A 80 4.57 8.80 -15.63
CA GLY A 80 6.00 8.53 -15.83
C GLY A 80 6.41 7.16 -15.28
N TRP A 81 7.36 7.13 -14.35
CA TRP A 81 7.83 5.88 -13.72
C TRP A 81 6.73 5.10 -12.96
N GLY A 82 5.61 5.76 -12.61
CA GLY A 82 4.43 5.07 -12.09
C GLY A 82 3.97 3.93 -13.01
N TRP A 83 3.98 4.13 -14.33
CA TRP A 83 3.59 3.10 -15.30
C TRP A 83 4.59 1.94 -15.41
N ILE A 84 5.89 2.23 -15.25
CA ILE A 84 6.95 1.20 -15.20
C ILE A 84 6.76 0.33 -13.95
N ILE A 85 6.36 0.91 -12.82
CA ILE A 85 5.99 0.16 -11.61
C ILE A 85 4.68 -0.61 -11.80
N THR A 86 3.68 -0.04 -12.46
CA THR A 86 2.43 -0.77 -12.82
C THR A 86 2.74 -2.02 -13.66
N LEU A 87 3.67 -1.94 -14.62
CA LEU A 87 4.15 -3.10 -15.38
C LEU A 87 4.89 -4.13 -14.51
N GLY A 88 5.79 -3.69 -13.62
CA GLY A 88 6.48 -4.58 -12.70
C GLY A 88 5.54 -5.28 -11.71
N VAL A 89 4.53 -4.56 -11.23
CA VAL A 89 3.48 -5.10 -10.36
C VAL A 89 2.58 -6.05 -11.14
N PHE A 90 2.26 -5.77 -12.41
CA PHE A 90 1.55 -6.69 -13.30
C PHE A 90 2.29 -8.01 -13.48
N LEU A 91 3.60 -8.00 -13.80
CA LEU A 91 4.39 -9.24 -13.97
C LEU A 91 4.43 -10.10 -12.70
N ASN A 92 4.56 -9.48 -11.53
CA ASN A 92 4.48 -10.16 -10.23
C ASN A 92 3.05 -10.64 -9.88
N SER A 93 2.03 -9.97 -10.39
CA SER A 93 0.60 -10.31 -10.24
C SER A 93 0.11 -11.30 -11.31
N LEU A 94 0.87 -11.53 -12.36
CA LEU A 94 0.69 -12.59 -13.35
C LEU A 94 1.18 -13.92 -12.79
N THR A 95 2.39 -13.94 -12.21
CA THR A 95 3.00 -15.16 -11.71
C THR A 95 2.39 -15.67 -10.40
N THR A 96 2.26 -14.83 -9.37
CA THR A 96 1.82 -15.27 -8.02
C THR A 96 0.43 -15.97 -7.98
N PRO A 97 -0.60 -15.55 -8.75
CA PRO A 97 -1.92 -16.18 -8.70
C PRO A 97 -2.02 -17.50 -9.45
N MET A 98 -1.24 -17.69 -10.52
CA MET A 98 -1.25 -18.85 -11.42
C MET A 98 -1.22 -20.20 -10.69
N LEU A 99 -0.47 -20.30 -9.58
CA LEU A 99 -0.42 -21.50 -8.73
C LEU A 99 -1.76 -21.92 -8.10
N SER A 100 -2.77 -21.05 -8.09
CA SER A 100 -4.01 -21.24 -7.30
C SER A 100 -5.02 -22.17 -8.00
N PRO A 101 -5.52 -21.86 -9.22
CA PRO A 101 -6.34 -22.82 -9.96
C PRO A 101 -5.53 -24.04 -10.43
N SER A 102 -4.25 -23.83 -10.76
CA SER A 102 -3.40 -24.88 -11.32
C SER A 102 -2.90 -25.92 -10.32
N PHE A 103 -3.08 -25.74 -9.00
CA PHE A 103 -2.64 -26.75 -8.01
C PHE A 103 -3.24 -28.13 -8.29
N GLY A 104 -4.53 -28.19 -8.61
CA GLY A 104 -5.21 -29.44 -8.90
C GLY A 104 -4.67 -30.13 -10.15
N ILE A 105 -4.40 -29.37 -11.23
CA ILE A 105 -3.79 -29.90 -12.46
C ILE A 105 -2.34 -30.36 -12.20
N LEU A 106 -1.52 -29.49 -11.60
CA LEU A 106 -0.09 -29.73 -11.42
C LEU A 106 0.21 -30.96 -10.56
N PHE A 107 -0.58 -31.21 -9.52
CA PHE A 107 -0.28 -32.27 -8.56
C PHE A 107 -1.25 -33.47 -8.58
N SER A 108 -2.39 -33.45 -9.29
CA SER A 108 -3.29 -34.62 -9.26
C SER A 108 -2.65 -35.92 -9.75
N PRO A 109 -1.83 -35.97 -10.82
CA PRO A 109 -1.23 -37.23 -11.26
C PRO A 109 -0.34 -37.85 -10.16
N GLN A 110 0.52 -37.03 -9.56
CA GLN A 110 1.48 -37.46 -8.54
C GLN A 110 0.80 -37.84 -7.20
N LEU A 111 -0.25 -37.11 -6.82
CA LEU A 111 -1.01 -37.38 -5.59
C LEU A 111 -1.91 -38.62 -5.73
N LEU A 112 -2.45 -38.87 -6.91
CA LEU A 112 -3.21 -40.10 -7.22
C LEU A 112 -2.29 -41.33 -7.29
N GLU A 113 -1.08 -41.21 -7.86
CA GLU A 113 -0.06 -42.27 -7.85
C GLU A 113 0.30 -42.68 -6.42
N TRP A 114 0.55 -41.70 -5.53
CA TRP A 114 0.80 -41.94 -4.11
C TRP A 114 -0.44 -42.33 -3.29
N ARG A 115 -1.61 -42.44 -3.93
CA ARG A 115 -2.90 -42.85 -3.34
C ARG A 115 -3.27 -42.06 -2.07
N VAL A 116 -2.96 -40.77 -2.02
CA VAL A 116 -3.23 -39.97 -0.81
C VAL A 116 -4.73 -39.72 -0.62
N SER A 117 -5.15 -39.52 0.62
CA SER A 117 -6.52 -39.10 0.96
C SER A 117 -6.81 -37.68 0.48
N SER A 118 -8.09 -37.35 0.17
CA SER A 118 -8.45 -35.98 -0.22
C SER A 118 -8.20 -34.98 0.91
N THR A 119 -8.28 -35.42 2.17
CA THR A 119 -7.81 -34.66 3.34
C THR A 119 -6.36 -34.23 3.19
N THR A 120 -5.48 -35.08 2.68
CA THR A 120 -4.06 -34.72 2.43
C THR A 120 -3.97 -33.66 1.33
N VAL A 121 -4.71 -33.81 0.23
CA VAL A 121 -4.74 -32.86 -0.89
C VAL A 121 -5.23 -31.48 -0.45
N THR A 122 -6.37 -31.40 0.24
CA THR A 122 -6.95 -30.12 0.68
C THR A 122 -6.14 -29.47 1.80
N VAL A 123 -5.47 -30.26 2.66
CA VAL A 123 -4.52 -29.75 3.67
C VAL A 123 -3.31 -29.09 3.02
N ILE A 124 -2.68 -29.70 2.00
CA ILE A 124 -1.51 -29.12 1.32
C ILE A 124 -1.86 -27.75 0.73
N TYR A 125 -2.96 -27.64 -0.01
CA TYR A 125 -3.35 -26.35 -0.60
C TYR A 125 -3.87 -25.34 0.43
N SER A 126 -4.63 -25.79 1.43
CA SER A 126 -5.15 -24.88 2.44
C SER A 126 -4.03 -24.34 3.34
N ALA A 127 -3.00 -25.12 3.63
CA ALA A 127 -1.79 -24.64 4.29
C ALA A 127 -1.03 -23.60 3.44
N TYR A 128 -0.93 -23.80 2.11
CA TYR A 128 -0.42 -22.77 1.17
C TYR A 128 -1.19 -21.45 1.34
N MET A 129 -2.52 -21.51 1.37
CA MET A 129 -3.36 -20.32 1.54
C MET A 129 -3.27 -19.72 2.96
N VAL A 130 -3.19 -20.52 4.03
CA VAL A 130 -2.95 -20.04 5.41
C VAL A 130 -1.68 -19.20 5.47
N VAL A 131 -0.54 -19.76 5.02
CA VAL A 131 0.77 -19.09 5.10
C VAL A 131 0.78 -17.83 4.23
N LYS A 132 0.22 -17.89 3.01
CA LYS A 132 0.06 -16.74 2.10
C LYS A 132 -0.75 -15.60 2.72
N LYS A 133 -1.88 -15.90 3.36
CA LYS A 133 -2.76 -14.91 3.99
C LYS A 133 -2.16 -14.31 5.26
N LEU A 134 -1.57 -15.13 6.15
CA LEU A 134 -0.91 -14.65 7.37
C LEU A 134 0.30 -13.77 7.04
N THR A 135 1.15 -14.21 6.11
CA THR A 135 2.33 -13.43 5.67
C THR A 135 1.90 -12.07 5.10
N GLY A 136 0.82 -12.03 4.31
CA GLY A 136 0.23 -10.81 3.77
C GLY A 136 -0.22 -9.78 4.83
N VAL A 137 -0.57 -10.20 6.05
CA VAL A 137 -0.83 -9.28 7.18
C VAL A 137 0.47 -8.62 7.65
N THR A 138 1.56 -9.38 7.75
CA THR A 138 2.86 -8.87 8.23
C THR A 138 3.58 -7.99 7.22
N VAL A 139 3.29 -8.15 5.93
CA VAL A 139 4.14 -7.70 4.83
C VAL A 139 4.36 -6.18 4.80
N GLY A 140 3.36 -5.38 5.20
CA GLY A 140 3.48 -3.92 5.29
C GLY A 140 4.44 -3.43 6.39
N SER A 141 4.79 -4.28 7.35
CA SER A 141 5.82 -3.99 8.35
C SER A 141 7.21 -4.45 7.88
N LEU A 142 7.31 -5.62 7.23
CA LEU A 142 8.55 -6.07 6.58
C LEU A 142 8.99 -5.07 5.50
N ALA A 143 8.05 -4.56 4.69
CA ALA A 143 8.31 -3.57 3.65
C ALA A 143 8.78 -2.20 4.19
N ARG A 144 8.49 -1.89 5.47
CA ARG A 144 9.00 -0.69 6.16
C ARG A 144 10.39 -0.89 6.75
N GLU A 145 10.72 -2.08 7.26
CA GLU A 145 12.05 -2.36 7.85
C GLU A 145 13.11 -2.72 6.78
N PHE A 146 12.76 -3.53 5.77
CA PHE A 146 13.69 -4.03 4.74
C PHE A 146 13.55 -3.34 3.37
N GLY A 147 12.46 -2.59 3.17
CA GLY A 147 12.15 -1.91 1.91
C GLY A 147 11.38 -2.79 0.92
N PHE A 148 10.27 -2.26 0.40
CA PHE A 148 9.35 -2.89 -0.56
C PHE A 148 10.02 -3.76 -1.64
N ARG A 149 11.08 -3.26 -2.29
CA ARG A 149 11.78 -3.98 -3.36
C ARG A 149 12.42 -5.28 -2.89
N LYS A 150 13.17 -5.24 -1.78
CA LYS A 150 13.88 -6.42 -1.26
C LYS A 150 12.89 -7.51 -0.86
N VAL A 151 11.83 -7.13 -0.13
CA VAL A 151 10.77 -8.04 0.33
C VAL A 151 10.09 -8.73 -0.85
N ALA A 152 9.73 -7.98 -1.89
CA ALA A 152 9.10 -8.53 -3.08
C ALA A 152 10.04 -9.48 -3.85
N MET A 153 11.30 -9.08 -4.09
CA MET A 153 12.32 -9.91 -4.74
C MET A 153 12.56 -11.23 -3.98
N THR A 154 12.69 -11.18 -2.65
CA THR A 154 12.80 -12.41 -1.83
C THR A 154 11.56 -13.28 -1.92
N GLY A 155 10.37 -12.68 -2.06
CA GLY A 155 9.13 -13.41 -2.28
C GLY A 155 9.13 -14.18 -3.61
N SER A 156 9.35 -13.48 -4.73
CA SER A 156 9.31 -14.10 -6.06
C SER A 156 10.39 -15.17 -6.25
N LEU A 157 11.61 -14.93 -5.73
CA LEU A 157 12.69 -15.91 -5.76
C LEU A 157 12.33 -17.16 -4.94
N LEU A 158 11.75 -17.00 -3.74
CA LEU A 158 11.32 -18.11 -2.91
C LEU A 158 10.21 -18.94 -3.58
N ILE A 159 9.23 -18.32 -4.23
CA ILE A 159 8.19 -19.04 -4.99
C ILE A 159 8.84 -19.90 -6.09
N ALA A 160 9.71 -19.30 -6.92
CA ALA A 160 10.37 -20.01 -8.01
C ALA A 160 11.22 -21.18 -7.49
N SER A 161 12.11 -20.93 -6.53
CA SER A 161 12.98 -21.97 -5.95
C SER A 161 12.19 -23.10 -5.29
N CYS A 162 11.19 -22.78 -4.45
CA CYS A 162 10.41 -23.81 -3.78
C CYS A 162 9.54 -24.62 -4.76
N LEU A 163 9.01 -24.02 -5.83
CA LEU A 163 8.31 -24.79 -6.85
C LEU A 163 9.28 -25.72 -7.59
N THR A 164 10.46 -25.23 -8.01
CA THR A 164 11.48 -26.07 -8.64
C THR A 164 11.91 -27.23 -7.74
N PHE A 165 12.05 -27.03 -6.42
CA PHE A 165 12.30 -28.14 -5.49
C PHE A 165 11.11 -29.11 -5.36
N SER A 166 9.87 -28.67 -5.53
CA SER A 166 8.70 -29.56 -5.50
C SER A 166 8.64 -30.57 -6.67
N ALA A 167 9.39 -30.32 -7.76
CA ALA A 167 9.57 -31.30 -8.85
C ALA A 167 10.30 -32.57 -8.39
N PHE A 168 11.12 -32.47 -7.34
CA PHE A 168 11.88 -33.59 -6.75
C PHE A 168 11.23 -34.16 -5.49
N ALA A 169 9.97 -33.79 -5.20
CA ALA A 169 9.25 -34.31 -4.05
C ALA A 169 8.87 -35.78 -4.27
N THR A 170 9.42 -36.68 -3.46
CA THR A 170 9.09 -38.12 -3.43
C THR A 170 8.00 -38.47 -2.41
N SER A 171 7.37 -37.47 -1.80
CA SER A 171 6.43 -37.63 -0.69
C SER A 171 5.51 -36.41 -0.57
N PRO A 172 4.23 -36.58 -0.16
CA PRO A 172 3.34 -35.45 0.13
C PRO A 172 3.86 -34.55 1.25
N VAL A 173 4.74 -35.05 2.13
CA VAL A 173 5.40 -34.23 3.18
C VAL A 173 6.38 -33.22 2.56
N LEU A 174 7.10 -33.61 1.50
CA LEU A 174 7.99 -32.70 0.78
C LEU A 174 7.20 -31.66 -0.02
N LEU A 175 6.06 -32.03 -0.62
CA LEU A 175 5.13 -31.06 -1.20
C LEU A 175 4.59 -30.08 -0.15
N PHE A 176 4.23 -30.54 1.05
CA PHE A 176 3.80 -29.65 2.13
C PHE A 176 4.90 -28.64 2.53
N VAL A 177 6.15 -29.09 2.67
CA VAL A 177 7.26 -28.19 3.01
C VAL A 177 7.52 -27.17 1.89
N PHE A 178 7.69 -27.62 0.65
CA PHE A 178 8.08 -26.73 -0.45
C PHE A 178 6.90 -25.89 -0.97
N PHE A 179 5.76 -26.51 -1.29
CA PHE A 179 4.60 -25.78 -1.82
C PHE A 179 3.84 -25.04 -0.71
N SER A 180 3.44 -25.71 0.37
CA SER A 180 2.57 -25.09 1.38
C SER A 180 3.29 -24.04 2.20
N LEU A 181 4.46 -24.37 2.76
CA LEU A 181 5.22 -23.41 3.56
C LEU A 181 6.06 -22.47 2.69
N GLY A 182 6.85 -23.00 1.75
CA GLY A 182 7.75 -22.23 0.88
C GLY A 182 7.03 -21.29 -0.08
N CYS A 183 6.28 -21.83 -1.06
CA CYS A 183 5.53 -21.00 -2.01
C CYS A 183 4.43 -20.17 -1.34
N GLY A 184 3.88 -20.63 -0.21
CA GLY A 184 2.94 -19.87 0.62
C GLY A 184 3.57 -18.61 1.22
N LEU A 185 4.74 -18.73 1.86
CA LEU A 185 5.50 -17.60 2.40
C LEU A 185 5.89 -16.63 1.28
N GLY A 186 6.46 -17.15 0.18
CA GLY A 186 6.85 -16.34 -0.97
C GLY A 186 5.68 -15.55 -1.57
N SER A 187 4.54 -16.20 -1.76
CA SER A 187 3.30 -15.59 -2.29
C SER A 187 2.66 -14.56 -1.35
N GLY A 188 3.00 -14.58 -0.07
CA GLY A 188 2.64 -13.53 0.88
C GLY A 188 3.57 -12.32 0.79
N LEU A 189 4.88 -12.55 0.62
CA LEU A 189 5.88 -11.49 0.49
C LEU A 189 5.73 -10.68 -0.81
N THR A 190 5.30 -11.31 -1.91
CA THR A 190 5.05 -10.62 -3.20
C THR A 190 3.83 -9.69 -3.19
N SER A 191 2.96 -9.76 -2.16
CA SER A 191 1.69 -9.01 -2.12
C SER A 191 1.85 -7.49 -1.92
N VAL A 192 3.07 -6.97 -1.71
CA VAL A 192 3.34 -5.53 -1.54
C VAL A 192 3.03 -4.67 -2.78
N GLY A 193 2.79 -5.28 -3.95
CA GLY A 193 2.51 -4.55 -5.21
C GLY A 193 1.31 -3.59 -5.10
N PHE A 194 0.24 -4.00 -4.44
CA PHE A 194 -0.95 -3.16 -4.16
C PHE A 194 -0.57 -1.89 -3.39
N LEU A 195 0.30 -2.00 -2.39
CA LEU A 195 0.79 -0.87 -1.60
C LEU A 195 1.71 0.05 -2.40
N LYS A 196 2.39 -0.48 -3.44
CA LYS A 196 3.25 0.31 -4.33
C LYS A 196 2.46 1.15 -5.33
N ILE A 197 1.42 0.60 -5.95
CA ILE A 197 0.55 1.39 -6.85
C ILE A 197 -0.14 2.52 -6.07
N ALA A 198 -0.61 2.24 -4.85
CA ALA A 198 -1.20 3.24 -3.95
C ALA A 198 -0.24 4.35 -3.46
N GLN A 199 1.07 4.27 -3.76
CA GLN A 199 2.03 5.34 -3.50
C GLN A 199 2.29 6.22 -4.74
N TYR A 200 2.19 5.67 -5.95
CA TYR A 200 2.58 6.35 -7.19
C TYR A 200 1.43 7.08 -7.89
N PHE A 201 0.18 6.72 -7.57
CA PHE A 201 -1.01 7.25 -8.21
C PHE A 201 -2.05 7.69 -7.19
N ASP A 202 -2.64 8.85 -7.42
CA ASP A 202 -3.85 9.34 -6.77
C ASP A 202 -4.96 9.45 -7.82
N LYS A 203 -4.79 10.35 -8.80
CA LYS A 203 -5.75 10.59 -9.89
C LYS A 203 -5.93 9.38 -10.81
N HIS A 204 -4.85 8.67 -11.18
CA HIS A 204 -4.93 7.52 -12.11
C HIS A 204 -4.91 6.15 -11.39
N ARG A 205 -5.15 6.15 -10.08
CA ARG A 205 -5.07 4.96 -9.22
C ARG A 205 -6.05 3.85 -9.60
N GLY A 206 -7.24 4.19 -10.10
CA GLY A 206 -8.20 3.23 -10.63
C GLY A 206 -7.62 2.44 -11.82
N LEU A 207 -7.17 3.15 -12.86
CA LEU A 207 -6.59 2.57 -14.07
C LEU A 207 -5.33 1.73 -13.78
N ALA A 208 -4.43 2.21 -12.92
CA ALA A 208 -3.24 1.47 -12.52
C ALA A 208 -3.59 0.19 -11.73
N ASN A 209 -4.60 0.24 -10.85
CA ASN A 209 -5.11 -0.95 -10.17
C ASN A 209 -5.72 -1.95 -11.16
N THR A 210 -6.56 -1.50 -12.10
CA THR A 210 -7.18 -2.35 -13.13
C THR A 210 -6.13 -3.06 -13.98
N PHE A 211 -5.05 -2.38 -14.35
CA PHE A 211 -3.94 -3.00 -15.08
C PHE A 211 -3.24 -4.07 -14.23
N MET A 212 -2.90 -3.81 -12.96
CA MET A 212 -2.36 -4.84 -12.06
C MET A 212 -3.31 -6.05 -11.92
N THR A 213 -4.62 -5.81 -11.78
CA THR A 213 -5.60 -6.87 -11.52
C THR A 213 -5.99 -7.67 -12.77
N SER A 214 -5.73 -7.16 -13.98
CA SER A 214 -5.83 -7.93 -15.21
C SER A 214 -4.76 -9.03 -15.24
N GLY A 215 -3.53 -8.75 -14.79
CA GLY A 215 -2.46 -9.75 -14.61
C GLY A 215 -2.89 -10.93 -13.73
N ILE A 216 -3.66 -10.67 -12.67
CA ILE A 216 -4.21 -11.72 -11.80
C ILE A 216 -5.17 -12.65 -12.56
N GLY A 217 -6.04 -12.10 -13.40
CA GLY A 217 -6.94 -12.92 -14.22
C GLY A 217 -6.19 -13.68 -15.32
N LEU A 218 -5.21 -13.04 -15.95
CA LEU A 218 -4.34 -13.63 -16.98
C LEU A 218 -3.57 -14.84 -16.43
N GLY A 219 -2.96 -14.71 -15.25
CA GLY A 219 -2.27 -15.82 -14.58
C GLY A 219 -3.20 -16.96 -14.18
N ASN A 220 -4.40 -16.64 -13.70
CA ASN A 220 -5.40 -17.65 -13.35
C ASN A 220 -5.90 -18.44 -14.57
N PHE A 221 -6.02 -17.83 -15.76
CA PHE A 221 -6.52 -18.52 -16.95
C PHE A 221 -5.44 -19.19 -17.79
N MET A 222 -4.23 -18.62 -17.86
CA MET A 222 -3.12 -19.26 -18.59
C MET A 222 -2.61 -20.50 -17.87
N GLY A 223 -2.60 -20.49 -16.54
CA GLY A 223 -2.01 -21.54 -15.71
C GLY A 223 -2.46 -22.97 -16.05
N PRO A 224 -3.76 -23.31 -15.99
CA PRO A 224 -4.21 -24.70 -16.11
C PRO A 224 -3.86 -25.33 -17.47
N LEU A 225 -4.15 -24.64 -18.59
CA LEU A 225 -3.79 -25.10 -19.94
C LEU A 225 -2.27 -25.15 -20.18
N LEU A 226 -1.53 -24.15 -19.72
CA LEU A 226 -0.06 -24.13 -19.87
C LEU A 226 0.58 -25.31 -19.14
N ILE A 227 0.07 -25.66 -17.96
CA ILE A 227 0.66 -26.70 -17.11
C ILE A 227 0.28 -28.10 -17.59
N GLU A 228 -0.95 -28.30 -18.07
CA GLU A 228 -1.36 -29.58 -18.66
C GLU A 228 -0.57 -29.88 -19.95
N HIS A 229 -0.48 -28.94 -20.89
CA HIS A 229 0.36 -29.13 -22.08
C HIS A 229 1.85 -29.37 -21.75
N LEU A 230 2.40 -28.67 -20.75
CA LEU A 230 3.77 -28.94 -20.28
C LEU A 230 3.92 -30.32 -19.60
N GLN A 231 2.87 -30.86 -18.97
CA GLN A 231 2.91 -32.19 -18.37
C GLN A 231 2.84 -33.31 -19.42
N ASP A 232 2.06 -33.13 -20.49
CA ASP A 232 1.99 -34.09 -21.59
C ASP A 232 3.34 -34.19 -22.34
N GLU A 233 4.00 -33.07 -22.59
CA GLU A 233 5.28 -33.02 -23.32
C GLU A 233 6.52 -33.33 -22.44
N TYR A 234 6.56 -32.84 -21.19
CA TYR A 234 7.78 -32.87 -20.34
C TYR A 234 7.62 -33.66 -19.03
N SER A 235 6.50 -34.35 -18.82
CA SER A 235 6.09 -34.98 -17.56
C SER A 235 5.94 -34.00 -16.38
N PHE A 236 5.46 -34.50 -15.23
CA PHE A 236 5.34 -33.74 -13.98
C PHE A 236 6.62 -32.99 -13.62
N GLN A 237 7.79 -33.65 -13.66
CA GLN A 237 9.05 -33.04 -13.21
C GLN A 237 9.47 -31.87 -14.12
N GLY A 238 9.45 -32.07 -15.44
CA GLY A 238 9.79 -31.04 -16.41
C GLY A 238 8.83 -29.86 -16.36
N ALA A 239 7.51 -30.13 -16.34
CA ALA A 239 6.47 -29.11 -16.20
C ALA A 239 6.65 -28.25 -14.93
N THR A 240 6.90 -28.88 -13.78
CA THR A 240 7.11 -28.16 -12.50
C THR A 240 8.38 -27.30 -12.53
N MET A 241 9.48 -27.77 -13.14
CA MET A 241 10.71 -26.98 -13.29
C MET A 241 10.53 -25.78 -14.24
N ILE A 242 9.91 -26.01 -15.41
CA ILE A 242 9.60 -24.95 -16.40
C ILE A 242 8.68 -23.89 -15.78
N LEU A 243 7.63 -24.33 -15.05
CA LEU A 243 6.74 -23.44 -14.33
C LEU A 243 7.50 -22.60 -13.27
N GLY A 244 8.49 -23.18 -12.58
CA GLY A 244 9.38 -22.44 -11.67
C GLY A 244 10.15 -21.32 -12.37
N ALA A 245 10.68 -21.57 -13.57
CA ALA A 245 11.34 -20.55 -14.39
C ALA A 245 10.36 -19.47 -14.90
N ILE A 246 9.12 -19.83 -15.23
CA ILE A 246 8.07 -18.86 -15.59
C ILE A 246 7.73 -17.98 -14.37
N LEU A 247 7.57 -18.55 -13.17
CA LEU A 247 7.33 -17.78 -11.94
C LEU A 247 8.48 -16.83 -11.58
N LEU A 248 9.73 -17.16 -11.95
CA LEU A 248 10.89 -16.29 -11.76
C LEU A 248 10.77 -14.95 -12.53
N HIS A 249 9.92 -14.85 -13.57
CA HIS A 249 9.62 -13.56 -14.21
C HIS A 249 8.95 -12.55 -13.27
N GLY A 250 8.31 -13.03 -12.19
CA GLY A 250 7.85 -12.18 -11.10
C GLY A 250 9.00 -11.42 -10.43
N PHE A 251 10.17 -12.03 -10.25
CA PHE A 251 11.36 -11.39 -9.69
C PHE A 251 11.79 -10.20 -10.55
N VAL A 252 11.84 -10.37 -11.87
CA VAL A 252 12.13 -9.30 -12.84
C VAL A 252 11.12 -8.14 -12.68
N GLY A 253 9.83 -8.45 -12.56
CA GLY A 253 8.79 -7.46 -12.25
C GLY A 253 9.06 -6.68 -10.95
N THR A 254 9.49 -7.36 -9.89
CA THR A 254 9.77 -6.71 -8.59
C THR A 254 11.03 -5.84 -8.58
N THR A 255 12.02 -6.06 -9.46
CA THR A 255 13.23 -5.20 -9.52
C THR A 255 12.90 -3.74 -9.86
N LEU A 256 11.80 -3.50 -10.58
CA LEU A 256 11.29 -2.18 -10.97
C LEU A 256 10.74 -1.35 -9.80
N TYR A 257 10.52 -1.95 -8.62
CA TYR A 257 9.91 -1.29 -7.46
C TYR A 257 10.86 -0.24 -6.83
N GLN A 258 10.78 1.02 -7.29
CA GLN A 258 11.60 2.10 -6.73
C GLN A 258 11.00 2.75 -5.46
N PRO A 259 11.80 3.47 -4.66
CA PRO A 259 11.32 4.41 -3.66
C PRO A 259 10.50 5.52 -4.31
N VAL A 260 9.31 5.80 -3.77
CA VAL A 260 8.41 6.82 -4.34
C VAL A 260 8.99 8.23 -4.20
N GLN A 261 9.83 8.45 -3.19
CA GLN A 261 10.51 9.70 -2.88
C GLN A 261 11.31 10.27 -4.07
N TRP A 262 11.84 9.42 -4.95
CA TRP A 262 12.59 9.85 -6.15
C TRP A 262 11.70 10.42 -7.26
N HIS A 263 10.37 10.27 -7.14
CA HIS A 263 9.38 10.60 -8.17
C HIS A 263 8.28 11.54 -7.65
N MET A 264 8.37 12.00 -6.40
CA MET A 264 7.41 12.95 -5.83
C MET A 264 7.51 14.31 -6.54
N LYS A 265 6.36 14.89 -6.86
CA LYS A 265 6.25 16.24 -7.40
C LYS A 265 6.11 17.22 -6.23
N TYR A 266 7.15 18.01 -6.01
CA TYR A 266 7.13 19.14 -5.09
C TYR A 266 6.54 20.36 -5.82
N PRO A 267 5.68 21.18 -5.19
CA PRO A 267 5.30 22.45 -5.78
C PRO A 267 6.56 23.30 -6.00
N LYS A 268 6.68 23.93 -7.18
CA LYS A 268 7.67 24.98 -7.34
C LYS A 268 7.26 26.12 -6.42
N ARG A 269 8.16 26.58 -5.53
CA ARG A 269 8.10 27.97 -5.10
C ARG A 269 8.27 28.81 -6.36
N GLU A 270 7.26 29.60 -6.69
CA GLU A 270 7.51 30.80 -7.49
C GLU A 270 8.51 31.63 -6.68
N ARG A 271 9.71 31.80 -7.24
CA ARG A 271 10.53 32.96 -6.91
C ARG A 271 9.90 34.13 -7.64
N ASP A 272 9.78 35.24 -6.95
CA ASP A 272 9.02 36.41 -7.38
C ASP A 272 9.48 36.83 -8.79
N SER A 273 8.53 36.80 -9.75
CA SER A 273 8.76 37.37 -11.07
C SER A 273 9.04 38.88 -10.88
N PRO A 274 10.18 39.43 -11.35
CA PRO A 274 10.57 40.80 -11.04
C PRO A 274 9.58 41.88 -11.50
N ASN A 275 8.66 41.53 -12.41
CA ASN A 275 7.74 42.46 -13.06
C ASN A 275 6.40 42.56 -12.32
N ASN A 276 6.44 43.05 -11.08
CA ASN A 276 5.25 43.55 -10.40
C ASN A 276 5.52 44.89 -9.70
N GLU A 277 6.16 45.80 -10.43
CA GLU A 277 6.14 47.24 -10.16
C GLU A 277 4.68 47.73 -10.18
N ASN A 278 4.00 47.70 -9.03
CA ASN A 278 2.88 48.57 -8.64
C ASN A 278 2.31 48.24 -7.23
N VAL A 279 3.17 47.81 -6.29
CA VAL A 279 2.82 47.73 -4.86
C VAL A 279 3.76 48.65 -4.07
N SER A 280 3.46 49.95 -4.09
CA SER A 280 4.18 50.97 -3.32
C SER A 280 3.85 50.86 -1.83
N LEU A 281 4.53 49.94 -1.13
CA LEU A 281 4.51 49.83 0.33
C LEU A 281 5.11 51.09 0.95
N ILE A 282 4.25 51.99 1.41
CA ILE A 282 4.64 53.15 2.21
C ILE A 282 5.06 52.64 3.60
N LEU A 283 6.37 52.45 3.79
CA LEU A 283 6.95 52.32 5.11
C LEU A 283 7.06 53.72 5.75
N PRO A 284 6.72 53.89 7.04
CA PRO A 284 6.96 55.15 7.75
C PRO A 284 8.45 55.49 7.77
N GLN A 285 8.76 56.80 7.70
CA GLN A 285 10.11 57.28 7.99
C GLN A 285 10.32 57.29 9.50
N GLU A 286 11.29 56.50 9.99
CA GLU A 286 11.89 56.75 11.30
C GLU A 286 13.07 57.71 11.14
N GLU A 287 13.21 58.64 12.09
CA GLU A 287 14.09 59.80 11.95
C GLU A 287 15.39 59.62 12.75
N ASN A 288 16.52 59.65 12.03
CA ASN A 288 17.88 59.99 12.47
C ASN A 288 18.39 59.43 13.83
N SER A 289 19.39 58.54 13.76
CA SER A 289 20.58 58.70 14.62
C SER A 289 21.89 58.34 13.89
N GLU A 290 22.82 59.30 13.97
CA GLU A 290 24.27 59.30 13.70
C GLU A 290 24.89 58.52 12.52
N ILE A 291 25.62 59.27 11.69
CA ILE A 291 26.41 58.79 10.55
C ILE A 291 27.84 58.51 11.00
N THR A 292 28.42 57.37 10.59
CA THR A 292 29.88 57.25 10.47
C THR A 292 30.27 56.46 9.22
N LYS A 293 30.91 57.17 8.27
CA LYS A 293 31.63 56.63 7.10
C LYS A 293 32.83 55.78 7.55
N CYS A 294 33.45 54.88 6.77
CA CYS A 294 33.16 54.22 5.49
C CYS A 294 34.16 53.05 5.38
N ASP A 295 33.90 51.99 4.60
CA ASP A 295 34.37 51.95 3.21
C ASP A 295 33.78 50.75 2.43
N SER A 296 34.10 50.66 1.15
CA SER A 296 33.39 49.87 0.14
C SER A 296 34.28 48.82 -0.55
N SER A 297 33.69 47.69 -0.95
CA SER A 297 34.30 46.72 -1.87
C SER A 297 33.24 45.88 -2.60
N ILE A 298 32.57 46.55 -3.54
CA ILE A 298 32.01 46.05 -4.81
C ILE A 298 31.22 44.73 -4.78
N VAL A 299 29.92 44.83 -5.09
CA VAL A 299 29.10 43.73 -5.62
C VAL A 299 28.77 43.98 -7.09
N SER A 300 29.24 43.09 -7.96
CA SER A 300 28.79 42.88 -9.35
C SER A 300 29.34 41.51 -9.81
N VAL A 301 28.79 40.75 -10.76
CA VAL A 301 27.72 40.97 -11.76
C VAL A 301 26.76 39.76 -11.76
N LEU A 302 25.49 39.96 -12.12
CA LEU A 302 24.55 38.89 -12.51
C LEU A 302 24.28 38.93 -14.03
N GLN A 303 24.31 37.77 -14.70
CA GLN A 303 23.48 37.31 -15.84
C GLN A 303 24.16 36.05 -16.45
N GLN A 304 23.49 34.88 -16.50
CA GLN A 304 22.56 34.39 -17.53
C GLN A 304 23.25 34.01 -18.86
N GLU A 305 22.87 32.95 -19.58
CA GLU A 305 21.56 32.25 -19.58
C GLU A 305 21.64 30.73 -19.91
N ASP A 306 20.49 30.05 -19.86
CA ASP A 306 20.30 28.60 -20.12
C ASP A 306 20.40 28.20 -21.62
N CYS A 307 20.47 26.89 -21.90
CA CYS A 307 19.89 26.36 -23.14
C CYS A 307 19.34 24.92 -23.03
N VAL A 308 18.25 24.66 -23.76
CA VAL A 308 17.48 23.40 -23.77
C VAL A 308 17.78 22.61 -25.05
N ARG A 309 17.55 21.28 -25.03
CA ARG A 309 17.54 20.45 -26.25
C ARG A 309 16.23 19.70 -26.47
N SER A 310 15.52 20.12 -27.51
CA SER A 310 14.70 19.27 -28.38
C SER A 310 15.18 19.52 -29.82
N GLY A 311 15.12 18.51 -30.70
CA GLY A 311 15.57 18.66 -32.08
C GLY A 311 14.44 18.38 -33.08
N VAL A 312 14.68 18.72 -34.35
CA VAL A 312 14.05 18.10 -35.54
C VAL A 312 14.91 18.38 -36.79
N GLU A 313 14.78 17.46 -37.74
CA GLU A 313 15.32 17.30 -39.11
C GLU A 313 15.89 18.50 -39.90
N GLY A 314 16.91 18.22 -40.74
CA GLY A 314 17.38 19.12 -41.82
C GLY A 314 18.60 18.59 -42.60
N ARG A 315 18.46 18.34 -43.90
CA ARG A 315 19.53 17.86 -44.82
C ARG A 315 20.53 18.99 -45.14
N THR A 316 21.83 18.77 -45.42
CA THR A 316 22.34 18.13 -46.66
C THR A 316 23.88 17.89 -46.67
N HIS A 317 24.32 16.91 -47.48
CA HIS A 317 25.59 16.77 -48.24
C HIS A 317 27.00 16.85 -47.60
N SER A 318 27.59 15.64 -47.45
CA SER A 318 28.74 15.08 -48.23
C SER A 318 30.23 15.15 -47.75
N HIS A 319 30.96 14.15 -48.28
CA HIS A 319 32.42 13.85 -48.27
C HIS A 319 33.13 13.32 -46.99
N GLU A 320 33.36 11.99 -47.02
CA GLU A 320 34.63 11.27 -46.84
C GLU A 320 35.60 11.56 -45.67
N GLY A 321 36.07 10.48 -45.02
CA GLY A 321 37.18 10.55 -44.07
C GLY A 321 37.37 9.33 -43.18
N SER A 322 37.87 8.20 -43.72
CA SER A 322 38.22 7.03 -42.90
C SER A 322 39.56 7.20 -42.18
N ARG A 323 39.62 6.94 -40.86
CA ARG A 323 40.68 6.14 -40.21
C ARG A 323 40.48 5.86 -38.70
N ARG A 324 40.18 4.59 -38.42
CA ARG A 324 40.75 3.72 -37.37
C ARG A 324 41.86 4.33 -36.49
N TRP A 325 41.67 4.31 -35.17
CA TRP A 325 42.74 4.48 -34.18
C TRP A 325 43.21 3.15 -33.56
N HIS A 326 44.45 3.13 -33.10
CA HIS A 326 45.14 2.03 -32.41
C HIS A 326 46.09 2.61 -31.35
N GLY A 327 46.47 1.80 -30.36
CA GLY A 327 47.76 2.00 -29.68
C GLY A 327 47.76 2.77 -28.36
N SER A 328 47.47 2.06 -27.27
CA SER A 328 48.40 1.85 -26.14
C SER A 328 49.15 3.00 -25.44
N GLN A 329 48.99 3.03 -24.10
CA GLN A 329 50.01 3.34 -23.07
C GLN A 329 50.42 4.83 -22.89
N CYS A 330 50.93 5.29 -21.73
CA CYS A 330 51.34 4.56 -20.52
C CYS A 330 51.08 5.27 -19.16
N SER A 331 51.43 4.55 -18.10
CA SER A 331 51.50 4.82 -16.65
C SER A 331 51.56 6.25 -16.06
N LEU A 332 51.07 6.38 -14.81
CA LEU A 332 51.02 7.59 -13.98
C LEU A 332 52.03 7.58 -12.80
N THR A 333 52.82 8.64 -12.68
CA THR A 333 53.45 9.16 -11.43
C THR A 333 53.67 10.67 -11.63
N SER A 334 53.53 11.59 -10.67
CA SER A 334 53.02 11.58 -9.28
C SER A 334 52.64 13.02 -8.89
N ILE A 335 51.99 13.26 -7.73
CA ILE A 335 52.06 14.46 -6.84
C ILE A 335 50.86 14.47 -5.88
N ALA A 336 51.03 15.03 -4.69
CA ALA A 336 49.98 15.31 -3.70
C ALA A 336 50.33 16.59 -2.92
N SER A 337 49.41 17.27 -2.21
CA SER A 337 48.01 16.93 -1.93
C SER A 337 47.05 18.05 -2.43
N SER A 338 46.04 18.64 -1.75
CA SER A 338 45.61 18.71 -0.34
C SER A 338 44.09 18.71 -0.19
N LYS A 339 43.60 18.87 1.04
CA LYS A 339 42.18 18.82 1.46
C LYS A 339 41.53 20.21 1.45
N ASN A 340 40.22 20.26 1.17
CA ASN A 340 39.28 20.55 2.26
C ASN A 340 37.88 19.94 1.98
N SER A 341 37.01 19.89 2.99
CA SER A 341 35.84 19.00 2.97
C SER A 341 34.54 19.65 3.45
N TYR A 342 33.42 19.17 2.93
CA TYR A 342 32.14 19.12 3.65
C TYR A 342 31.53 17.73 3.48
N ALA A 343 30.93 17.18 4.53
CA ALA A 343 30.45 15.80 4.56
C ALA A 343 29.08 15.70 5.23
N ILE A 344 28.20 14.89 4.65
CA ILE A 344 27.00 14.34 5.31
C ILE A 344 26.99 12.83 5.02
N ILE A 345 26.74 12.03 6.06
CA ILE A 345 27.04 10.60 6.10
C ILE A 345 25.80 9.76 5.79
N CYS A 346 25.96 8.75 4.93
CA CYS A 346 25.05 7.61 4.80
C CYS A 346 25.87 6.35 4.53
N ASP A 347 26.29 5.69 5.60
CA ASP A 347 27.21 4.54 5.53
C ASP A 347 26.54 3.29 4.95
N ARG A 348 27.31 2.44 4.25
CA ARG A 348 26.74 1.36 3.42
C ARG A 348 27.72 0.23 3.13
N ASP A 349 27.93 -0.64 4.10
CA ASP A 349 28.65 -1.91 3.88
C ASP A 349 28.02 -2.72 2.73
N ILE A 350 28.84 -2.98 1.71
CA ILE A 350 28.61 -3.97 0.66
C ILE A 350 29.87 -4.86 0.66
N ALA A 351 29.74 -6.07 1.20
CA ALA A 351 30.73 -7.13 1.03
C ALA A 351 30.21 -8.11 -0.03
N SER A 352 30.96 -8.24 -1.13
CA SER A 352 30.71 -9.26 -2.15
C SER A 352 31.15 -10.65 -1.67
N ILE A 353 30.48 -11.68 -2.15
CA ILE A 353 30.92 -13.07 -2.02
C ILE A 353 31.66 -13.41 -3.31
N ASP A 354 32.87 -13.97 -3.19
CA ASP A 354 33.51 -14.75 -4.25
C ASP A 354 34.10 -16.04 -3.66
N SER A 355 34.31 -17.04 -4.53
CA SER A 355 34.11 -18.45 -4.21
C SER A 355 35.34 -19.26 -3.79
N VAL A 356 35.11 -20.27 -2.93
CA VAL A 356 35.77 -21.61 -2.91
C VAL A 356 37.31 -21.68 -2.76
N GLY A 357 37.76 -22.32 -1.67
CA GLY A 357 39.16 -22.74 -1.49
C GLY A 357 39.34 -23.67 -0.27
N SER A 358 39.87 -24.87 -0.46
CA SER A 358 39.84 -25.97 0.51
C SER A 358 40.99 -25.98 1.55
N LEU A 359 40.79 -26.79 2.60
CA LEU A 359 41.79 -27.63 3.29
C LEU A 359 42.50 -27.15 4.59
N THR A 360 42.56 -28.10 5.53
CA THR A 360 43.53 -28.32 6.62
C THR A 360 43.71 -27.33 7.77
N THR A 361 43.41 -27.87 8.95
CA THR A 361 44.00 -27.59 10.27
C THR A 361 45.48 -27.13 10.30
N LEU A 362 45.80 -26.25 11.24
CA LEU A 362 46.97 -26.45 12.11
C LEU A 362 46.76 -25.82 13.51
N ARG A 363 47.50 -26.34 14.50
CA ARG A 363 47.44 -26.01 15.93
C ARG A 363 48.81 -25.48 16.35
N ILE A 364 48.86 -24.27 16.91
CA ILE A 364 50.00 -23.78 17.71
C ILE A 364 49.44 -23.17 18.99
N GLU A 365 50.20 -23.32 20.07
CA GLU A 365 49.79 -23.10 21.45
C GLU A 365 50.89 -22.31 22.19
N ASN A 366 50.56 -21.81 23.38
CA ASN A 366 51.47 -21.41 24.47
C ASN A 366 52.16 -20.03 24.51
N LEU A 367 51.94 -19.41 25.69
CA LEU A 367 52.90 -18.78 26.60
C LEU A 367 53.65 -17.49 26.20
N SER A 368 53.30 -16.42 26.92
CA SER A 368 54.24 -15.88 27.91
C SER A 368 53.50 -15.45 29.19
N LYS A 369 54.12 -15.65 30.35
CA LYS A 369 53.71 -15.09 31.65
C LYS A 369 54.81 -14.13 32.12
N ASN A 370 54.44 -13.07 32.84
CA ASN A 370 55.29 -12.54 33.91
C ASN A 370 54.46 -11.86 35.00
N ASN A 371 54.91 -11.98 36.24
CA ASN A 371 54.31 -11.43 37.46
C ASN A 371 55.36 -10.61 38.22
N VAL A 372 54.93 -9.55 38.92
CA VAL A 372 55.52 -8.93 40.14
C VAL A 372 54.56 -7.77 40.50
N LYS A 373 53.83 -7.79 41.64
CA LYS A 373 54.21 -7.50 43.04
C LYS A 373 54.64 -6.03 43.30
N THR A 374 54.29 -5.31 44.36
CA THR A 374 53.17 -5.29 45.36
C THR A 374 53.27 -3.94 46.13
N THR A 375 52.23 -3.51 46.88
CA THR A 375 52.25 -2.48 47.98
C THR A 375 52.52 -1.01 47.55
N SER A 376 52.10 0.05 48.26
CA SER A 376 51.34 0.21 49.54
C SER A 376 50.59 1.58 49.60
N LEU A 377 49.64 1.73 50.53
CA LEU A 377 49.02 3.02 50.95
C LEU A 377 49.78 3.61 52.17
N PRO A 378 49.73 4.94 52.47
CA PRO A 378 48.58 5.58 53.15
C PRO A 378 48.20 7.00 52.63
N GLN A 379 47.44 7.75 53.44
CA GLN A 379 46.70 8.99 53.14
C GLN A 379 47.52 10.29 53.31
N GLU A 380 47.04 11.39 52.72
CA GLU A 380 47.04 12.71 53.36
C GLU A 380 45.93 13.61 52.76
N GLU A 381 45.56 14.71 53.44
CA GLU A 381 44.50 15.67 53.04
C GLU A 381 45.11 17.01 52.64
N ASN A 382 44.55 17.70 51.61
CA ASN A 382 44.01 19.06 51.73
C ASN A 382 43.47 19.63 50.39
N ASN A 383 42.79 20.77 50.50
CA ASN A 383 42.04 21.47 49.44
C ASN A 383 42.92 22.04 48.32
N GLU A 384 42.37 22.15 47.10
CA GLU A 384 41.96 23.46 46.54
C GLU A 384 41.01 23.30 45.33
N ASP A 385 40.35 24.38 44.92
CA ASP A 385 39.19 24.39 44.02
C ASP A 385 39.52 24.99 42.64
N VAL A 386 39.50 24.17 41.59
CA VAL A 386 39.63 24.62 40.19
C VAL A 386 38.66 23.85 39.29
N THR A 387 37.80 24.59 38.59
CA THR A 387 36.78 24.04 37.69
C THR A 387 37.32 23.73 36.29
N GLU A 388 37.67 22.46 36.00
CA GLU A 388 37.88 21.98 34.63
C GLU A 388 36.77 21.02 34.15
N THR A 389 36.18 21.36 33.00
CA THR A 389 35.05 20.66 32.36
C THR A 389 35.48 19.36 31.66
N ASN A 390 35.81 18.34 32.46
CA ASN A 390 36.34 17.08 31.96
C ASN A 390 35.39 16.34 31.01
N PHE A 391 35.74 16.39 29.72
CA PHE A 391 34.99 15.84 28.59
C PHE A 391 35.03 14.29 28.62
N LYS A 392 34.05 13.66 29.29
CA LYS A 392 34.02 12.19 29.46
C LYS A 392 33.99 11.46 28.10
N THR A 393 35.14 10.95 27.70
CA THR A 393 35.33 10.03 26.58
C THR A 393 34.61 8.71 26.84
N SER A 394 33.30 8.69 26.58
CA SER A 394 32.49 7.48 26.73
C SER A 394 32.91 6.45 25.66
N SER A 395 33.63 5.43 26.10
CA SER A 395 34.01 4.28 25.26
C SER A 395 32.78 3.71 24.54
N PRO A 396 32.85 3.40 23.23
CA PRO A 396 31.70 2.87 22.51
C PRO A 396 31.30 1.50 23.08
N LYS A 397 30.23 1.45 23.87
CA LYS A 397 29.66 0.21 24.40
C LYS A 397 29.32 -0.71 23.22
N LYS A 398 30.03 -1.84 23.09
CA LYS A 398 29.86 -2.82 22.00
C LYS A 398 28.38 -3.19 21.85
N ARG A 399 27.73 -2.64 20.82
CA ARG A 399 26.30 -2.84 20.55
C ARG A 399 26.05 -4.17 19.82
N SER A 400 26.53 -5.27 20.40
CA SER A 400 26.15 -6.63 20.01
C SER A 400 24.73 -6.94 20.48
N GLN A 401 23.76 -6.17 19.98
CA GLN A 401 22.36 -6.25 20.38
C GLN A 401 21.68 -7.38 19.61
N ASN A 402 21.75 -8.59 20.18
CA ASN A 402 21.38 -9.88 19.58
C ASN A 402 20.25 -9.79 18.53
N CYS A 403 20.57 -10.18 17.28
CA CYS A 403 19.65 -10.11 16.14
C CYS A 403 18.30 -10.79 16.43
N PHE A 404 18.32 -11.92 17.15
CA PHE A 404 17.14 -12.64 17.62
C PHE A 404 16.19 -11.78 18.49
N TYR A 405 16.73 -10.98 19.41
CA TYR A 405 15.91 -10.05 20.22
C TYR A 405 15.27 -8.97 19.36
N LYS A 406 16.01 -8.41 18.38
CA LYS A 406 15.46 -7.43 17.45
C LYS A 406 14.31 -8.05 16.64
N LEU A 407 14.53 -9.21 16.03
CA LEU A 407 13.53 -9.96 15.26
C LEU A 407 12.28 -10.27 16.09
N PHE A 408 12.46 -10.83 17.29
CA PHE A 408 11.36 -11.14 18.21
C PHE A 408 10.58 -9.88 18.62
N SER A 409 11.27 -8.75 18.86
CA SER A 409 10.62 -7.46 19.15
C SER A 409 9.82 -6.91 17.97
N THR A 410 10.27 -7.11 16.73
CA THR A 410 9.52 -6.76 15.51
C THR A 410 8.29 -7.67 15.37
N ILE A 411 8.43 -8.99 15.56
CA ILE A 411 7.30 -9.94 15.52
C ILE A 411 6.23 -9.57 16.57
N LEU A 412 6.62 -9.32 17.81
CA LEU A 412 5.71 -8.86 18.88
C LEU A 412 5.01 -7.53 18.52
N ARG A 413 5.74 -6.59 17.90
CA ARG A 413 5.16 -5.31 17.46
C ARG A 413 4.12 -5.51 16.35
N VAL A 414 4.39 -6.40 15.40
CA VAL A 414 3.43 -6.77 14.33
C VAL A 414 2.21 -7.46 14.91
N LEU A 415 2.37 -8.45 15.79
CA LEU A 415 1.25 -9.14 16.45
C LEU A 415 0.35 -8.17 17.23
N ARG A 416 0.93 -7.22 17.99
CA ARG A 416 0.14 -6.17 18.68
C ARG A 416 -0.61 -5.27 17.69
N ALA A 417 -0.01 -4.93 16.55
CA ALA A 417 -0.69 -4.17 15.51
C ALA A 417 -1.86 -4.97 14.91
N THR A 418 -1.66 -6.23 14.56
CA THR A 418 -2.72 -7.12 14.05
C THR A 418 -3.86 -7.31 15.06
N VAL A 419 -3.56 -7.46 16.36
CA VAL A 419 -4.58 -7.52 17.42
C VAL A 419 -5.36 -6.20 17.52
N LYS A 420 -4.70 -5.04 17.35
CA LYS A 420 -5.39 -3.75 17.26
C LYS A 420 -6.27 -3.68 16.02
N ASP A 421 -5.77 -4.09 14.85
CA ASP A 421 -6.53 -4.08 13.59
C ASP A 421 -7.77 -4.99 13.67
N ILE A 422 -7.66 -6.16 14.31
CA ILE A 422 -8.78 -7.09 14.57
C ILE A 422 -9.92 -6.44 15.39
N THR A 423 -9.65 -5.39 16.20
CA THR A 423 -10.74 -4.71 16.94
C THR A 423 -11.77 -4.05 16.02
N ILE A 424 -11.46 -3.81 14.73
CA ILE A 424 -12.40 -3.31 13.74
C ILE A 424 -13.59 -4.26 13.51
N LEU A 425 -13.41 -5.56 13.77
CA LEU A 425 -14.44 -6.59 13.61
C LEU A 425 -15.54 -6.52 14.68
N ARG A 426 -15.40 -5.64 15.68
CA ARG A 426 -16.50 -5.29 16.62
C ARG A 426 -17.67 -4.59 15.91
N HIS A 427 -17.43 -3.94 14.78
CA HIS A 427 -18.47 -3.33 13.96
C HIS A 427 -19.15 -4.40 13.08
N PRO A 428 -20.48 -4.62 13.18
CA PRO A 428 -21.16 -5.69 12.43
C PRO A 428 -20.97 -5.67 10.90
N PRO A 429 -20.91 -4.51 10.20
CA PRO A 429 -20.57 -4.48 8.77
C PRO A 429 -19.17 -5.04 8.47
N SER A 430 -18.19 -4.73 9.32
CA SER A 430 -16.82 -5.24 9.22
C SER A 430 -16.77 -6.75 9.47
N LEU A 431 -17.55 -7.25 10.43
CA LEU A 431 -17.68 -8.68 10.72
C LEU A 431 -18.26 -9.44 9.53
N ILE A 432 -19.32 -8.92 8.89
CA ILE A 432 -19.91 -9.51 7.67
C ILE A 432 -18.88 -9.56 6.53
N ILE A 433 -18.11 -8.49 6.31
CA ILE A 433 -17.05 -8.47 5.29
C ILE A 433 -16.00 -9.54 5.57
N ALA A 434 -15.57 -9.70 6.83
CA ALA A 434 -14.53 -10.67 7.22
C ALA A 434 -15.03 -12.13 7.14
N VAL A 435 -16.15 -12.46 7.79
CA VAL A 435 -16.71 -13.82 7.83
C VAL A 435 -17.24 -14.23 6.45
N GLY A 436 -17.91 -13.32 5.74
CA GLY A 436 -18.33 -13.58 4.36
C GLY A 436 -17.14 -13.86 3.44
N SER A 437 -16.06 -13.05 3.53
CA SER A 437 -14.84 -13.33 2.76
C SER A 437 -14.18 -14.65 3.13
N MET A 438 -14.24 -15.07 4.39
CA MET A 438 -13.72 -16.35 4.85
C MET A 438 -14.46 -17.52 4.18
N LEU A 439 -15.80 -17.48 4.21
CA LEU A 439 -16.67 -18.50 3.62
C LEU A 439 -16.55 -18.53 2.09
N ILE A 440 -16.57 -17.37 1.42
CA ILE A 440 -16.47 -17.29 -0.04
C ILE A 440 -15.12 -17.80 -0.53
N ILE A 441 -14.02 -17.23 -0.02
CA ILE A 441 -12.68 -17.56 -0.52
C ILE A 441 -12.30 -18.99 -0.13
N GLY A 442 -12.75 -19.49 1.03
CA GLY A 442 -12.60 -20.88 1.41
C GLY A 442 -13.38 -21.83 0.49
N GLY A 443 -14.63 -21.47 0.14
CA GLY A 443 -15.47 -22.19 -0.81
C GLY A 443 -14.87 -22.24 -2.22
N GLU A 444 -14.67 -21.06 -2.82
CA GLU A 444 -14.13 -20.82 -4.15
C GLU A 444 -12.79 -21.54 -4.37
N ALA A 445 -11.86 -21.37 -3.44
CA ALA A 445 -10.49 -21.86 -3.62
C ALA A 445 -10.36 -23.37 -3.41
N ASN A 446 -11.20 -24.00 -2.58
CA ASN A 446 -11.26 -25.47 -2.48
C ASN A 446 -12.03 -26.08 -3.66
N PHE A 447 -13.05 -25.39 -4.21
CA PHE A 447 -13.70 -25.83 -5.45
C PHE A 447 -12.69 -25.92 -6.60
N ASN A 448 -11.91 -24.86 -6.85
CA ASN A 448 -10.85 -24.85 -7.87
C ASN A 448 -9.87 -26.03 -7.75
N VAL A 449 -9.51 -26.42 -6.51
CA VAL A 449 -8.62 -27.56 -6.25
C VAL A 449 -9.27 -28.90 -6.52
N LEU A 450 -10.55 -29.05 -6.18
CA LEU A 450 -11.27 -30.32 -6.32
C LEU A 450 -11.82 -30.55 -7.74
N VAL A 451 -11.96 -29.52 -8.58
CA VAL A 451 -12.45 -29.64 -9.96
C VAL A 451 -11.67 -30.70 -10.77
N PRO A 452 -10.32 -30.69 -10.84
CA PRO A 452 -9.58 -31.73 -11.57
C PRO A 452 -9.82 -33.15 -11.04
N PHE A 453 -9.75 -33.34 -9.72
CA PHE A 453 -10.01 -34.65 -9.10
C PHE A 453 -11.45 -35.13 -9.28
N THR A 454 -12.42 -34.22 -9.38
CA THR A 454 -13.84 -34.53 -9.62
C THR A 454 -14.05 -34.95 -11.08
N ILE A 455 -13.46 -34.21 -12.03
CA ILE A 455 -13.53 -34.50 -13.47
C ILE A 455 -12.82 -35.83 -13.79
N GLN A 456 -11.63 -36.06 -13.23
CA GLN A 456 -10.92 -37.34 -13.36
C GLN A 456 -11.67 -38.51 -12.70
N ALA A 457 -12.35 -38.29 -11.58
CA ALA A 457 -13.19 -39.32 -10.94
C ALA A 457 -14.48 -39.64 -11.72
N ALA A 458 -14.94 -38.72 -12.57
CA ALA A 458 -16.01 -38.95 -13.54
C ALA A 458 -15.51 -39.62 -14.85
N GLY A 459 -14.23 -40.00 -14.93
CA GLY A 459 -13.64 -40.70 -16.08
C GLY A 459 -13.11 -39.79 -17.20
N HIS A 460 -13.14 -38.46 -17.03
CA HIS A 460 -12.65 -37.50 -18.02
C HIS A 460 -11.14 -37.25 -17.92
N SER A 461 -10.55 -36.76 -19.02
CA SER A 461 -9.12 -36.44 -19.09
C SER A 461 -8.74 -35.22 -18.24
N LEU A 462 -7.44 -35.10 -17.92
CA LEU A 462 -6.89 -33.92 -17.26
C LEU A 462 -7.04 -32.66 -18.13
N GLN A 463 -6.94 -32.82 -19.45
CA GLN A 463 -7.22 -31.80 -20.47
C GLN A 463 -8.59 -31.15 -20.29
N THR A 464 -9.66 -31.95 -20.10
CA THR A 464 -11.00 -31.43 -19.84
C THR A 464 -11.03 -30.54 -18.60
N ALA A 465 -10.35 -30.92 -17.52
CA ALA A 465 -10.25 -30.08 -16.32
C ALA A 465 -9.45 -28.79 -16.55
N ALA A 466 -8.35 -28.86 -17.32
CA ALA A 466 -7.56 -27.70 -17.69
C ALA A 466 -8.37 -26.70 -18.53
N TRP A 467 -9.18 -27.18 -19.48
CA TRP A 467 -10.11 -26.35 -20.24
C TRP A 467 -11.19 -25.72 -19.36
N CYS A 468 -11.90 -26.49 -18.52
CA CYS A 468 -12.94 -25.93 -17.65
C CYS A 468 -12.40 -24.83 -16.71
N LEU A 469 -11.23 -25.05 -16.08
CA LEU A 469 -10.61 -24.04 -15.22
C LEU A 469 -10.11 -22.81 -15.99
N SER A 470 -9.59 -22.99 -17.22
CA SER A 470 -9.08 -21.88 -18.03
C SER A 470 -10.21 -21.04 -18.63
N VAL A 471 -11.30 -21.66 -19.09
CA VAL A 471 -12.50 -20.93 -19.56
C VAL A 471 -13.15 -20.16 -18.40
N ALA A 472 -13.26 -20.76 -17.21
CA ALA A 472 -13.67 -20.05 -16.00
C ALA A 472 -12.75 -18.85 -15.69
N GLY A 473 -11.44 -19.00 -15.88
CA GLY A 473 -10.45 -17.92 -15.76
C GLY A 473 -10.61 -16.79 -16.78
N ILE A 474 -10.90 -17.12 -18.05
CA ILE A 474 -11.16 -16.16 -19.13
C ILE A 474 -12.43 -15.35 -18.81
N CYS A 475 -13.51 -16.02 -18.42
CA CYS A 475 -14.75 -15.36 -17.98
C CYS A 475 -14.51 -14.45 -16.77
N ASN A 476 -13.76 -14.92 -15.76
CA ASN A 476 -13.39 -14.14 -14.59
C ASN A 476 -12.61 -12.87 -14.98
N PHE A 477 -11.59 -12.99 -15.84
CA PHE A 477 -10.80 -11.86 -16.35
C PHE A 477 -11.68 -10.80 -17.04
N PHE A 478 -12.51 -11.19 -18.02
CA PHE A 478 -13.33 -10.23 -18.76
C PHE A 478 -14.44 -9.62 -17.90
N THR A 479 -15.18 -10.42 -17.13
CA THR A 479 -16.22 -9.90 -16.24
C THR A 479 -15.63 -8.97 -15.18
N ARG A 480 -14.43 -9.26 -14.65
CA ARG A 480 -13.75 -8.37 -13.70
C ARG A 480 -13.45 -6.99 -14.30
N LEU A 481 -12.95 -6.94 -15.54
CA LEU A 481 -12.69 -5.67 -16.24
C LEU A 481 -13.99 -4.87 -16.42
N THR A 482 -15.01 -5.50 -17.00
CA THR A 482 -16.31 -4.86 -17.27
C THR A 482 -16.99 -4.37 -16.00
N VAL A 483 -17.07 -5.21 -14.96
CA VAL A 483 -17.74 -4.86 -13.69
C VAL A 483 -16.95 -3.81 -12.90
N SER A 484 -15.62 -3.78 -13.00
CA SER A 484 -14.81 -2.71 -12.40
C SER A 484 -15.09 -1.37 -13.08
N PHE A 485 -15.13 -1.32 -14.42
CA PHE A 485 -15.47 -0.12 -15.18
C PHE A 485 -16.92 0.36 -14.93
N LEU A 486 -17.88 -0.56 -14.88
CA LEU A 486 -19.28 -0.23 -14.54
C LEU A 486 -19.43 0.32 -13.13
N SER A 487 -18.53 0.00 -12.20
CA SER A 487 -18.65 0.40 -10.79
C SER A 487 -18.46 1.90 -10.51
N ASP A 488 -17.88 2.65 -11.45
CA ASP A 488 -17.73 4.11 -11.36
C ASP A 488 -19.03 4.86 -11.73
N TYR A 489 -20.03 4.18 -12.33
CA TYR A 489 -21.29 4.80 -12.74
C TYR A 489 -22.32 4.84 -11.60
N SER A 490 -22.94 6.01 -11.40
CA SER A 490 -23.92 6.25 -10.31
C SER A 490 -25.17 5.37 -10.36
N TRP A 491 -25.57 4.89 -11.54
CA TRP A 491 -26.71 3.97 -11.72
C TRP A 491 -26.37 2.52 -11.35
N PHE A 492 -25.09 2.14 -11.29
CA PHE A 492 -24.68 0.74 -11.13
C PHE A 492 -24.68 0.31 -9.66
N ASN A 493 -25.63 -0.54 -9.28
CA ASN A 493 -25.76 -1.05 -7.92
C ASN A 493 -24.73 -2.16 -7.63
N MET A 494 -23.50 -1.75 -7.28
CA MET A 494 -22.39 -2.63 -6.91
C MET A 494 -22.78 -3.72 -5.89
N ARG A 495 -23.59 -3.40 -4.87
CA ARG A 495 -23.98 -4.37 -3.84
C ARG A 495 -24.90 -5.44 -4.42
N LEU A 496 -25.84 -5.07 -5.29
CA LEU A 496 -26.74 -6.00 -5.96
C LEU A 496 -25.99 -6.92 -6.92
N CYS A 497 -25.11 -6.37 -7.77
CA CYS A 497 -24.27 -7.18 -8.67
C CYS A 497 -23.40 -8.19 -7.89
N TYR A 498 -22.79 -7.76 -6.80
CA TYR A 498 -21.98 -8.63 -5.93
C TYR A 498 -22.81 -9.77 -5.31
N VAL A 499 -23.99 -9.47 -4.75
CA VAL A 499 -24.88 -10.49 -4.15
C VAL A 499 -25.40 -11.48 -5.19
N ILE A 500 -25.80 -11.00 -6.38
CA ILE A 500 -26.18 -11.87 -7.50
C ILE A 500 -25.01 -12.78 -7.89
N GLY A 501 -23.79 -12.24 -7.99
CA GLY A 501 -22.57 -13.03 -8.22
C GLY A 501 -22.38 -14.15 -7.18
N LEU A 502 -22.57 -13.88 -5.89
CA LEU A 502 -22.46 -14.93 -4.86
C LEU A 502 -23.53 -16.02 -5.00
N ALA A 503 -24.76 -15.64 -5.31
CA ALA A 503 -25.84 -16.60 -5.57
C ALA A 503 -25.55 -17.47 -6.81
N THR A 504 -25.19 -16.85 -7.93
CA THR A 504 -24.81 -17.54 -9.17
C THR A 504 -23.61 -18.48 -8.97
N MET A 505 -22.60 -18.07 -8.20
CA MET A 505 -21.43 -18.89 -7.91
C MET A 505 -21.78 -20.14 -7.08
N SER A 506 -22.64 -20.01 -6.07
CA SER A 506 -23.16 -21.14 -5.29
C SER A 506 -24.00 -22.09 -6.17
N THR A 507 -24.98 -21.56 -6.92
CA THR A 507 -25.81 -22.37 -7.81
C THR A 507 -24.98 -23.09 -8.87
N ALA A 508 -23.97 -22.43 -9.46
CA ALA A 508 -23.10 -23.06 -10.46
C ALA A 508 -22.33 -24.27 -9.90
N ILE A 509 -21.84 -24.23 -8.64
CA ILE A 509 -21.20 -25.41 -8.02
C ILE A 509 -22.19 -26.57 -7.85
N ILE A 510 -23.47 -26.29 -7.53
CA ILE A 510 -24.50 -27.33 -7.44
C ILE A 510 -24.81 -27.89 -8.82
N VAL A 511 -25.06 -27.05 -9.83
CA VAL A 511 -25.36 -27.51 -11.19
C VAL A 511 -24.18 -28.30 -11.78
N PHE A 512 -22.93 -27.94 -11.46
CA PHE A 512 -21.72 -28.67 -11.86
C PHE A 512 -21.72 -30.11 -11.36
N THR A 513 -22.20 -30.38 -10.13
CA THR A 513 -22.34 -31.75 -9.60
C THR A 513 -23.43 -32.58 -10.27
N LEU A 514 -24.23 -31.99 -11.17
CA LEU A 514 -25.31 -32.65 -11.91
C LEU A 514 -24.97 -32.83 -13.40
N GLN A 515 -23.74 -32.47 -13.84
CA GLN A 515 -23.31 -32.62 -15.23
C GLN A 515 -22.24 -33.72 -15.37
N GLU A 516 -22.45 -34.63 -16.31
CA GLU A 516 -21.44 -35.63 -16.72
C GLU A 516 -20.80 -35.28 -18.07
N GLU A 517 -21.47 -34.45 -18.88
CA GLU A 517 -21.05 -34.06 -20.23
C GLU A 517 -20.08 -32.87 -20.25
N VAL A 518 -19.02 -32.97 -21.07
CA VAL A 518 -17.94 -31.97 -21.16
C VAL A 518 -18.44 -30.58 -21.55
N VAL A 519 -19.43 -30.50 -22.44
CA VAL A 519 -20.04 -29.24 -22.90
C VAL A 519 -20.75 -28.54 -21.75
N TRP A 520 -21.52 -29.27 -20.94
CA TRP A 520 -22.25 -28.72 -19.81
C TRP A 520 -21.32 -28.38 -18.64
N LEU A 521 -20.32 -29.22 -18.35
CA LEU A 521 -19.26 -28.92 -17.37
C LEU A 521 -18.52 -27.61 -17.72
N THR A 522 -18.18 -27.40 -19.00
CA THR A 522 -17.53 -26.18 -19.48
C THR A 522 -18.48 -24.98 -19.42
N GLY A 523 -19.75 -25.12 -19.80
CA GLY A 523 -20.75 -24.06 -19.70
C GLY A 523 -20.98 -23.59 -18.26
N VAL A 524 -21.10 -24.52 -17.32
CA VAL A 524 -21.33 -24.21 -15.89
C VAL A 524 -20.08 -23.57 -15.25
N THR A 525 -18.88 -24.06 -15.57
CA THR A 525 -17.64 -23.43 -15.09
C THR A 525 -17.41 -22.04 -15.71
N SER A 526 -17.88 -21.79 -16.93
CA SER A 526 -17.93 -20.44 -17.52
C SER A 526 -18.82 -19.48 -16.69
N VAL A 527 -20.04 -19.91 -16.34
CA VAL A 527 -20.98 -19.13 -15.50
C VAL A 527 -20.40 -18.87 -14.11
N TRP A 528 -19.75 -19.87 -13.51
CA TRP A 528 -19.01 -19.72 -12.26
C TRP A 528 -17.87 -18.69 -12.39
N GLY A 529 -17.15 -18.67 -13.52
CA GLY A 529 -16.11 -17.70 -13.83
C GLY A 529 -16.62 -16.26 -13.88
N ILE A 530 -17.76 -16.02 -14.55
CA ILE A 530 -18.45 -14.71 -14.57
C ILE A 530 -18.80 -14.25 -13.14
N ALA A 531 -19.33 -15.17 -12.33
CA ALA A 531 -19.71 -14.91 -10.95
C ALA A 531 -18.50 -14.57 -10.06
N ALA A 532 -17.40 -15.34 -10.20
CA ALA A 532 -16.13 -15.09 -9.52
C ALA A 532 -15.49 -13.75 -9.94
N GLY A 533 -15.53 -13.39 -11.24
CA GLY A 533 -15.03 -12.11 -11.74
C GLY A 533 -15.79 -10.90 -11.17
N SER A 534 -17.11 -11.03 -11.04
CA SER A 534 -17.98 -10.02 -10.40
C SER A 534 -17.61 -9.82 -8.93
N PHE A 535 -17.38 -10.92 -8.20
CA PHE A 535 -16.91 -10.91 -6.81
C PHE A 535 -15.51 -10.28 -6.68
N HIS A 536 -14.51 -10.75 -7.46
CA HIS A 536 -13.11 -10.29 -7.38
C HIS A 536 -12.88 -8.85 -7.88
N GLY A 537 -13.77 -8.30 -8.70
CA GLY A 537 -13.81 -6.88 -9.04
C GLY A 537 -14.33 -6.04 -7.87
N LEU A 538 -15.53 -6.33 -7.39
CA LEU A 538 -16.26 -5.47 -6.45
C LEU A 538 -15.84 -5.64 -4.98
N SER A 539 -15.30 -6.78 -4.58
CA SER A 539 -15.07 -7.11 -3.15
C SER A 539 -14.23 -6.06 -2.41
N ASN A 540 -13.14 -5.58 -3.03
CA ASN A 540 -12.27 -4.57 -2.42
C ASN A 540 -12.91 -3.17 -2.45
N LEU A 541 -13.66 -2.84 -3.51
CA LEU A 541 -14.33 -1.54 -3.66
C LEU A 541 -15.48 -1.39 -2.63
N LEU A 542 -16.28 -2.44 -2.45
CA LEU A 542 -17.33 -2.50 -1.43
C LEU A 542 -16.75 -2.40 -0.02
N MET A 543 -15.62 -3.07 0.27
CA MET A 543 -14.93 -2.94 1.55
C MET A 543 -14.54 -1.48 1.85
N VAL A 544 -13.92 -0.78 0.89
CA VAL A 544 -13.57 0.65 1.04
C VAL A 544 -14.81 1.52 1.23
N ARG A 545 -15.87 1.28 0.46
CA ARG A 545 -17.12 2.06 0.50
C ARG A 545 -17.94 1.86 1.79
N ILE A 546 -17.80 0.73 2.47
CA ILE A 546 -18.50 0.42 3.72
C ILE A 546 -17.69 0.85 4.96
N VAL A 547 -16.37 0.64 4.94
CA VAL A 547 -15.51 0.79 6.13
C VAL A 547 -14.73 2.13 6.15
N GLY A 548 -14.64 2.81 5.01
CA GLY A 548 -13.95 4.08 4.85
C GLY A 548 -12.45 3.93 4.53
N VAL A 549 -11.89 4.94 3.85
CA VAL A 549 -10.51 4.92 3.34
C VAL A 549 -9.48 4.84 4.47
N SER A 550 -9.70 5.56 5.58
CA SER A 550 -8.83 5.56 6.77
C SER A 550 -8.67 4.17 7.41
N ASN A 551 -9.76 3.42 7.52
CA ASN A 551 -9.81 2.12 8.18
C ASN A 551 -9.53 0.94 7.23
N THR A 552 -9.44 1.19 5.92
CA THR A 552 -9.27 0.17 4.86
C THR A 552 -8.06 -0.74 5.11
N THR A 553 -6.93 -0.20 5.58
CA THR A 553 -5.71 -1.00 5.84
C THR A 553 -5.88 -1.99 6.99
N ALA A 554 -6.46 -1.53 8.12
CA ALA A 554 -6.77 -2.40 9.26
C ALA A 554 -7.80 -3.47 8.88
N MET A 555 -8.83 -3.09 8.12
CA MET A 555 -9.83 -4.01 7.61
C MET A 555 -9.20 -5.10 6.72
N PHE A 556 -8.28 -4.74 5.83
CA PHE A 556 -7.57 -5.70 4.98
C PHE A 556 -6.71 -6.68 5.78
N GLY A 557 -6.05 -6.21 6.85
CA GLY A 557 -5.33 -7.06 7.81
C GLY A 557 -6.25 -8.05 8.52
N ALA A 558 -7.32 -7.56 9.17
CA ALA A 558 -8.29 -8.38 9.89
C ALA A 558 -9.00 -9.39 8.97
N ARG A 559 -9.35 -8.99 7.73
CA ARG A 559 -9.92 -9.84 6.70
C ARG A 559 -8.97 -10.96 6.26
N ASN A 560 -7.68 -10.67 6.08
CA ASN A 560 -6.67 -11.70 5.74
C ASN A 560 -6.45 -12.68 6.89
N PHE A 561 -6.42 -12.22 8.13
CA PHE A 561 -6.37 -13.11 9.30
C PHE A 561 -7.60 -14.03 9.36
N MET A 562 -8.81 -13.50 9.15
CA MET A 562 -10.04 -14.30 9.13
C MET A 562 -10.04 -15.32 7.97
N MET A 563 -9.60 -14.93 6.76
CA MET A 563 -9.43 -15.88 5.65
C MET A 563 -8.42 -16.99 5.96
N ALA A 564 -7.33 -16.70 6.69
CA ALA A 564 -6.39 -17.74 7.12
C ALA A 564 -7.02 -18.74 8.09
N PHE A 565 -7.78 -18.26 9.09
CA PHE A 565 -8.55 -19.13 9.99
C PHE A 565 -9.58 -19.98 9.22
N GLY A 566 -10.20 -19.41 8.18
CA GLY A 566 -11.01 -20.12 7.21
C GLY A 566 -10.29 -21.29 6.57
N PHE A 567 -9.17 -21.07 5.88
CA PHE A 567 -8.44 -22.17 5.23
C PHE A 567 -7.97 -23.24 6.22
N PHE A 568 -7.52 -22.84 7.41
CA PHE A 568 -7.09 -23.79 8.45
C PHE A 568 -8.21 -24.75 8.90
N THR A 569 -9.47 -24.31 8.86
CA THR A 569 -10.63 -25.12 9.29
C THR A 569 -11.34 -25.79 8.12
N ILE A 570 -11.60 -25.05 7.04
CA ILE A 570 -12.37 -25.47 5.86
C ILE A 570 -11.63 -26.54 5.06
N GLY A 571 -10.32 -26.37 4.85
CA GLY A 571 -9.53 -27.31 4.05
C GLY A 571 -9.59 -28.75 4.56
N PRO A 572 -9.17 -29.01 5.82
CA PRO A 572 -9.27 -30.33 6.41
C PRO A 572 -10.71 -30.85 6.46
N LEU A 573 -11.68 -30.02 6.84
CA LEU A 573 -13.09 -30.39 6.93
C LEU A 573 -13.63 -30.95 5.60
N ILE A 574 -13.40 -30.25 4.49
CA ILE A 574 -13.92 -30.62 3.17
C ILE A 574 -13.25 -31.89 2.64
N GLY A 575 -11.95 -32.08 2.94
CA GLY A 575 -11.25 -33.32 2.63
C GLY A 575 -11.78 -34.52 3.43
N VAL A 576 -12.04 -34.34 4.73
CA VAL A 576 -12.65 -35.37 5.59
C VAL A 576 -14.08 -35.69 5.16
N VAL A 577 -14.87 -34.69 4.74
CA VAL A 577 -16.21 -34.90 4.18
C VAL A 577 -16.17 -35.73 2.90
N ARG A 578 -15.21 -35.47 1.99
CA ARG A 578 -14.98 -36.34 0.82
C ARG A 578 -14.61 -37.75 1.27
N ASP A 579 -13.57 -37.90 2.10
CA ASP A 579 -13.01 -39.21 2.46
C ASP A 579 -14.00 -40.08 3.26
N ALA A 580 -14.88 -39.48 4.07
CA ALA A 580 -15.92 -40.18 4.82
C ALA A 580 -17.19 -40.50 3.99
N SER A 581 -17.51 -39.71 2.96
CA SER A 581 -18.67 -39.95 2.08
C SER A 581 -18.33 -40.77 0.82
N GLY A 582 -17.05 -40.90 0.49
CA GLY A 582 -16.56 -41.48 -0.77
C GLY A 582 -16.83 -40.62 -2.01
N SER A 583 -17.51 -39.47 -1.88
CA SER A 583 -18.04 -38.71 -3.01
C SER A 583 -17.59 -37.24 -3.00
N TYR A 584 -17.05 -36.78 -4.14
CA TYR A 584 -16.74 -35.35 -4.32
C TYR A 584 -18.01 -34.49 -4.34
N VAL A 585 -19.16 -35.01 -4.81
CA VAL A 585 -20.43 -34.27 -4.90
C VAL A 585 -20.84 -33.71 -3.53
N VAL A 586 -20.77 -34.53 -2.48
CA VAL A 586 -21.11 -34.12 -1.11
C VAL A 586 -20.19 -33.01 -0.61
N ALA A 587 -18.88 -33.12 -0.89
CA ALA A 587 -17.90 -32.09 -0.55
C ALA A 587 -18.17 -30.77 -1.29
N LEU A 588 -18.52 -30.82 -2.58
CA LEU A 588 -18.86 -29.64 -3.39
C LEU A 588 -20.18 -28.98 -2.93
N TRP A 589 -21.17 -29.75 -2.48
CA TRP A 589 -22.40 -29.20 -1.88
C TRP A 589 -22.12 -28.43 -0.59
N VAL A 590 -21.23 -28.91 0.28
CA VAL A 590 -20.82 -28.17 1.49
C VAL A 590 -20.12 -26.85 1.12
N LEU A 591 -19.20 -26.87 0.14
CA LEU A 591 -18.55 -25.64 -0.37
C LEU A 591 -19.59 -24.63 -0.90
N SER A 592 -20.59 -25.10 -1.63
CA SER A 592 -21.67 -24.23 -2.14
C SER A 592 -22.54 -23.65 -1.02
N ALA A 593 -22.94 -24.47 -0.03
CA ALA A 593 -23.73 -24.02 1.11
C ALA A 593 -23.00 -22.93 1.93
N MET A 594 -21.67 -22.96 2.00
CA MET A 594 -20.86 -21.92 2.63
C MET A 594 -20.87 -20.61 1.84
N ILE A 595 -20.76 -20.66 0.50
CA ILE A 595 -20.88 -19.48 -0.36
C ILE A 595 -22.29 -18.88 -0.26
N LEU A 596 -23.34 -19.72 -0.24
CA LEU A 596 -24.73 -19.30 -0.03
C LEU A 596 -24.92 -18.64 1.35
N THR A 597 -24.32 -19.21 2.40
CA THR A 597 -24.31 -18.61 3.74
C THR A 597 -23.70 -17.21 3.72
N SER A 598 -22.60 -17.01 2.97
CA SER A 598 -22.05 -15.67 2.78
C SER A 598 -22.96 -14.75 1.94
N CYS A 599 -23.70 -15.28 0.97
CA CYS A 599 -24.68 -14.49 0.22
C CYS A 599 -25.76 -13.93 1.17
N ILE A 600 -26.26 -14.77 2.08
CA ILE A 600 -27.21 -14.39 3.14
C ILE A 600 -26.59 -13.33 4.09
N LEU A 601 -25.34 -13.49 4.52
CA LEU A 601 -24.66 -12.48 5.34
C LEU A 601 -24.56 -11.12 4.61
N TRP A 602 -24.32 -11.10 3.29
CA TRP A 602 -24.29 -9.85 2.51
C TRP A 602 -25.68 -9.26 2.23
N LEU A 603 -26.74 -10.06 2.18
CA LEU A 603 -28.13 -9.58 2.19
C LEU A 603 -28.49 -8.89 3.52
N LEU A 604 -27.92 -9.33 4.64
CA LEU A 604 -28.10 -8.71 5.97
C LEU A 604 -27.29 -7.42 6.19
N MET A 605 -26.37 -7.07 5.26
CA MET A 605 -25.53 -5.86 5.34
C MET A 605 -26.31 -4.55 5.65
N PRO A 606 -27.48 -4.25 5.05
CA PRO A 606 -28.21 -3.01 5.33
C PRO A 606 -28.68 -2.92 6.79
N ALA A 607 -29.11 -4.04 7.38
CA ALA A 607 -29.54 -4.11 8.77
C ALA A 607 -28.34 -3.94 9.73
N ALA A 608 -27.20 -4.56 9.40
CA ALA A 608 -25.95 -4.39 10.15
C ALA A 608 -25.44 -2.95 10.12
N GLN A 609 -25.55 -2.25 8.98
CA GLN A 609 -25.21 -0.83 8.86
C GLN A 609 -26.16 0.05 9.68
N ALA A 610 -27.47 -0.19 9.62
CA ALA A 610 -28.47 0.54 10.42
C ALA A 610 -28.29 0.32 11.93
N TYR A 611 -27.88 -0.88 12.36
CA TYR A 611 -27.56 -1.18 13.75
C TYR A 611 -26.28 -0.45 14.23
N ASP A 612 -25.19 -0.53 13.46
CA ASP A 612 -23.93 0.17 13.82
C ASP A 612 -24.12 1.70 13.90
N GLN A 613 -24.99 2.27 13.06
CA GLN A 613 -25.37 3.68 13.13
C GLN A 613 -26.17 4.04 14.40
N ARG A 614 -27.07 3.16 14.88
CA ARG A 614 -27.79 3.38 16.15
C ARG A 614 -26.84 3.29 17.34
N LEU A 615 -26.00 2.25 17.38
CA LEU A 615 -25.04 2.03 18.45
C LEU A 615 -24.04 3.19 18.60
N ARG A 616 -23.62 3.81 17.48
CA ARG A 616 -22.79 5.03 17.50
C ARG A 616 -23.53 6.19 18.18
N LYS A 617 -24.76 6.50 17.75
CA LYS A 617 -25.56 7.57 18.36
C LYS A 617 -25.73 7.39 19.87
N GLU A 618 -26.07 6.18 20.31
CA GLU A 618 -26.17 5.89 21.74
C GLU A 618 -24.86 6.10 22.51
N ILE A 619 -23.70 5.87 21.89
CA ILE A 619 -22.39 6.11 22.50
C ILE A 619 -22.08 7.61 22.52
N ASP A 620 -22.34 8.31 21.42
CA ASP A 620 -22.12 9.76 21.29
C ASP A 620 -23.03 10.55 22.26
N GLU A 621 -24.30 10.13 22.41
CA GLU A 621 -25.27 10.67 23.38
C GLU A 621 -24.83 10.41 24.83
N LYS A 622 -24.36 9.20 25.16
CA LYS A 622 -23.81 8.87 26.49
C LYS A 622 -22.50 9.61 26.79
N ALA A 623 -21.67 9.85 25.79
CA ALA A 623 -20.45 10.64 25.93
C ALA A 623 -20.77 12.12 26.19
N ALA A 624 -21.71 12.72 25.43
CA ALA A 624 -22.18 14.07 25.67
C ALA A 624 -22.81 14.23 27.07
N ALA A 625 -23.63 13.27 27.50
CA ALA A 625 -24.21 13.22 28.85
C ALA A 625 -23.20 12.93 29.98
N SER A 626 -21.93 12.68 29.67
CA SER A 626 -20.83 12.53 30.65
C SER A 626 -19.89 13.74 30.70
N LEU A 627 -20.18 14.78 29.90
CA LEU A 627 -19.45 16.05 29.84
C LEU A 627 -20.28 17.24 30.38
N VAL A 628 -21.46 16.94 30.95
CA VAL A 628 -22.42 17.86 31.58
C VAL A 628 -22.60 17.44 33.04
#